data_AF-K1ZZG1-F1
#
_entry.id   AF-K1ZZG1-F1
#
_cell.length_a   1.000
_cell.length_b   1.000
_cell.length_c   1.000
_cell.angle_alpha   90.00
_cell.angle_beta   90.00
_cell.angle_gamma   90.00
#
_symmetry.space_group_name_H-M   'P 1'
#
loop_
_entity.id
_entity.type
_entity.pdbx_description
1 polymer ?
#
loop_
_entity_poly.entity_id
_entity_poly.type
_entity_poly.pdbx_seq_one_letter_code
_entity_poly.pdbx_strand_id
1 'polypeptide(L)' 'MVNKNSRKPKRREKPEFEQKLLDLARVTRVVKGGRRFRFRATLVIGDRKGQVGVG' A
#
# COMPACT_ATOMS: atom_id res chain seq x y z
N MET A 1 15.84 -17.49 -39.51
CA MET A 1 15.98 -16.19 -38.82
C MET A 1 15.05 -16.19 -37.61
N VAL A 2 15.58 -16.19 -36.38
CA VAL A 2 14.76 -16.15 -35.15
C VAL A 2 14.95 -14.76 -34.52
N ASN A 3 13.92 -13.91 -34.61
CA ASN A 3 13.93 -12.60 -33.96
C ASN A 3 13.50 -12.74 -32.49
N LYS A 4 14.45 -12.87 -31.57
CA LYS A 4 14.18 -12.83 -30.12
C LYS A 4 14.02 -11.37 -29.69
N ASN A 5 12.78 -10.89 -29.78
CA ASN A 5 12.38 -9.58 -29.28
C ASN A 5 12.61 -9.52 -27.75
N SER A 6 13.70 -8.88 -27.34
CA SER A 6 14.14 -8.78 -25.96
C SER A 6 13.29 -7.74 -25.22
N ARG A 7 12.19 -8.21 -24.61
CA ARG A 7 11.42 -7.43 -23.62
C ARG A 7 12.32 -7.21 -22.39
N LYS A 8 13.13 -6.15 -22.42
CA LYS A 8 13.89 -5.70 -21.25
C LYS A 8 12.88 -5.40 -20.13
N PRO A 9 13.01 -6.03 -18.94
CA PRO A 9 12.14 -5.72 -17.82
C PRO A 9 12.39 -4.27 -17.43
N LYS A 10 11.33 -3.45 -17.47
CA LYS A 10 11.36 -2.06 -17.02
C LYS A 10 11.81 -2.07 -15.56
N ARG A 11 13.02 -1.56 -15.31
CA ARG A 11 13.64 -1.51 -13.97
C ARG A 11 12.68 -0.73 -13.07
N ARG A 12 12.06 -1.40 -12.09
CA ARG A 12 11.22 -0.71 -11.10
C ARG A 12 12.14 0.22 -10.32
N GLU A 13 11.95 1.52 -10.51
CA GLU A 13 12.65 2.55 -9.73
C GLU A 13 12.35 2.33 -8.26
N LYS A 14 13.35 2.54 -7.40
CA LYS A 14 13.16 2.42 -5.96
C LYS A 14 12.18 3.51 -5.54
N PRO A 15 11.11 3.17 -4.80
CA PRO A 15 10.19 4.18 -4.31
C PRO A 15 10.94 5.19 -3.43
N GLU A 16 10.69 6.48 -3.66
CA GLU A 16 11.34 7.58 -2.96
C GLU A 16 10.98 7.63 -1.47
N PHE A 17 9.77 7.19 -1.13
CA PHE A 17 9.27 7.10 0.23
C PHE A 17 9.15 5.64 0.69
N GLU A 18 9.62 5.37 1.90
CA GLU A 18 9.40 4.12 2.61
C GLU A 18 8.04 4.14 3.29
N GLN A 19 7.32 3.01 3.23
CA GLN A 19 5.98 2.89 3.80
C GLN A 19 5.96 1.76 4.83
N LYS A 20 5.32 1.99 5.98
CA LYS A 20 5.15 0.99 7.03
C LYS A 20 3.71 0.98 7.54
N LEU A 21 3.13 -0.20 7.62
CA LEU A 21 1.79 -0.41 8.17
C LEU A 21 1.88 -0.51 9.69
N LEU A 22 1.14 0.36 10.38
CA LEU A 22 1.10 0.41 11.85
C LEU A 22 -0.04 -0.43 12.40
N ASP A 23 -1.24 -0.26 11.83
CA ASP A 23 -2.45 -0.95 12.30
C ASP A 23 -3.33 -1.34 11.13
N LEU A 24 -3.93 -2.53 11.21
CA LEU A 24 -4.95 -3.02 10.31
C LEU A 24 -6.03 -3.72 11.10
N ALA A 25 -7.21 -3.13 11.13
CA ALA A 25 -8.31 -3.62 11.92
C ALA A 25 -9.58 -3.71 11.08
N ARG A 26 -10.33 -4.80 11.26
CA ARG A 26 -11.70 -4.89 10.74
C ARG A 26 -12.65 -4.19 11.70
N VAL A 27 -13.31 -3.13 11.23
CA VAL A 27 -14.36 -2.43 11.97
C VAL A 27 -15.74 -2.85 11.45
N THR A 28 -16.73 -2.91 12.34
CA THR A 28 -18.06 -3.41 12.00
C THR A 28 -19.14 -2.47 12.49
N ARG A 29 -20.11 -2.12 11.62
CA ARG A 29 -21.35 -1.47 12.02
C ARG A 29 -22.51 -2.47 11.95
N VAL A 30 -23.11 -2.77 13.10
CA VAL A 30 -24.31 -3.61 13.18
C VAL A 30 -25.53 -2.77 12.81
N VAL A 31 -26.42 -3.32 11.97
CA VAL A 31 -27.69 -2.71 11.54
C VAL A 31 -28.81 -3.75 11.67
N LYS A 32 -30.07 -3.32 11.60
CA LYS A 32 -31.25 -4.20 11.83
C LYS A 32 -31.25 -5.50 11.02
N GLY A 33 -30.63 -5.54 9.83
CA GLY A 33 -30.57 -6.70 8.94
C GLY A 33 -29.20 -7.35 8.77
N GLY A 34 -28.17 -6.96 9.54
CA GLY A 34 -26.85 -7.57 9.40
C GLY A 34 -25.69 -6.71 9.88
N ARG A 35 -24.50 -6.97 9.35
CA ARG A 35 -23.26 -6.31 9.73
C ARG A 35 -22.56 -5.72 8.51
N ARG A 36 -22.30 -4.42 8.52
CA ARG A 36 -21.44 -3.75 7.52
C ARG A 36 -20.00 -3.74 8.02
N PHE A 37 -19.13 -4.48 7.35
CA PHE A 37 -17.71 -4.50 7.67
C PHE A 37 -16.95 -3.45 6.85
N ARG A 38 -15.92 -2.87 7.46
CA ARG A 38 -14.88 -2.07 6.79
C ARG A 38 -13.53 -2.43 7.39
N PHE A 39 -12.47 -2.07 6.70
CA PHE A 39 -11.12 -2.13 7.26
C PHE A 39 -10.64 -0.71 7.51
N ARG A 40 -10.07 -0.50 8.69
CA ARG A 40 -9.24 0.65 9.00
C ARG A 40 -7.79 0.19 8.83
N ALA A 41 -7.02 0.97 8.09
CA ALA A 41 -5.58 0.83 8.06
C ALA A 41 -4.98 2.16 8.54
N THR A 42 -3.88 2.08 9.28
CA THR A 42 -3.04 3.23 9.60
C THR A 42 -1.62 2.93 9.13
N LEU A 43 -1.07 3.84 8.33
CA LEU A 43 0.19 3.73 7.62
C LEU A 43 1.07 4.94 7.95
N VAL A 44 2.39 4.73 7.89
CA VAL A 44 3.39 5.80 7.95
C VAL A 44 4.17 5.77 6.65
N ILE A 45 4.39 6.94 6.06
CA ILE A 45 5.17 7.14 4.84
C ILE A 45 6.28 8.15 5.17
N GLY A 46 7.52 7.90 4.74
CA GLY A 46 8.59 8.88 4.94
C GLY A 46 9.87 8.58 4.18
N ASP A 47 10.74 9.60 4.06
CA ASP A 47 11.98 9.55 3.28
C ASP A 47 13.25 9.35 4.13
N ARG A 48 13.10 9.14 5.45
CA ARG A 48 14.18 9.09 6.46
C ARG A 48 15.06 10.35 6.51
N LYS A 49 14.71 11.41 5.80
CA LYS A 49 15.38 12.73 5.80
C LYS A 49 14.61 13.77 6.60
N GLY A 50 13.55 13.35 7.29
CA GLY A 50 12.74 14.19 8.17
C GLY A 50 11.33 14.46 7.66
N GLN A 51 10.98 14.04 6.44
CA GLN A 51 9.61 14.13 5.94
C GLN A 51 8.85 12.84 6.26
N VAL A 52 7.78 12.97 7.05
CA VAL A 52 6.93 11.85 7.48
C VAL A 52 5.46 12.25 7.38
N GLY A 53 4.64 11.35 6.82
CA GLY A 53 3.18 11.45 6.79
C GLY A 53 2.53 10.21 7.42
N VAL A 54 1.37 10.39 8.05
CA VAL A 54 0.60 9.33 8.72
C VAL A 54 -0.86 9.41 8.27
N GLY A 55 -1.51 8.26 8.03
CA GLY A 55 -2.92 8.18 7.59
C GLY A 55 -3.55 6.83 7.80
#